data_AF-A0A8B6EXE0-F1
#
_entry.id   AF-A0A8B6EXE0-F1
#
_cell.length_a   1.000
_cell.length_b   1.000
_cell.length_c   1.000
_cell.angle_alpha   90.00
_cell.angle_beta   90.00
_cell.angle_gamma   90.00
#
_symmetry.space_group_name_H-M   'P 1'
#
loop_
_entity.id
_entity.type
_entity.pdbx_description
1 polymer ?
#
loop_
_entity_poly.entity_id
_entity_poly.type
_entity_poly.pdbx_seq_one_letter_code
_entity_poly.pdbx_strand_id
1 'polypeptide(L)'
;IPIALVRILRKPVYSLTILALLFKLFGVIGGLSFGPKYTENQFNIPTWKANIILGAEKLVTATLGTFLGGYLTSRLKLSRQGCIKMCLVLAAICTSLNSLNFIFGCENPEIIGTDNSSPQSCQCEGVQFMAVCDGVGRTFHSPCHAGCTTMISNIYSNCSEAANGTVAIGICQSNCPYLIPYVAVAVLLTFVGTMGVIPVSLIILRSLDDRDKSIAFGMQSFILSLTEQTVRKYTTKSENNIRLYASPEVDVFIPAPIVFGYLFDSVCKEWSSSCGTKGACALYDIEAMRYTLNSVEVGVGLIVFVIYIFVFHFAKRDDAKKKNFENGHEMNKTIVI
;
A
#
# COMPACT_ATOMS: atom_id res chain seq x y z
N ILE A 1 27.70 21.65 0.20
CA ILE A 1 26.51 20.78 0.24
C ILE A 1 25.21 21.57 0.48
N PRO A 2 25.04 22.40 1.53
CA PRO A 2 23.75 23.07 1.79
C PRO A 2 23.33 24.07 0.70
N ILE A 3 24.26 24.83 0.13
CA ILE A 3 23.97 25.79 -0.95
C ILE A 3 23.49 25.09 -2.24
N ALA A 4 24.05 23.92 -2.54
CA ALA A 4 23.66 23.13 -3.72
C ALA A 4 22.24 22.54 -3.53
N LEU A 5 21.94 21.98 -2.36
CA LEU A 5 20.60 21.48 -2.03
C LEU A 5 19.53 22.56 -2.14
N VAL A 6 19.77 23.73 -1.52
CA VAL A 6 18.84 24.86 -1.59
C VAL A 6 18.63 25.33 -3.04
N ARG A 7 19.69 25.32 -3.86
CA ARG A 7 19.60 25.68 -5.29
C ARG A 7 18.69 24.75 -6.08
N ILE A 8 18.85 23.44 -5.89
CA ILE A 8 18.07 22.41 -6.59
C ILE A 8 16.60 22.46 -6.13
N LEU A 9 16.35 22.58 -4.82
CA LEU A 9 15.01 22.70 -4.24
C LEU A 9 14.28 24.01 -4.62
N ARG A 10 15.00 25.01 -5.13
CA ARG A 10 14.39 26.24 -5.65
C ARG A 10 13.86 26.09 -7.07
N LYS A 11 14.20 25.00 -7.78
CA LYS A 11 13.68 24.70 -9.11
C LYS A 11 12.28 24.08 -8.98
N PRO A 12 11.21 24.75 -9.43
CA PRO A 12 9.83 24.33 -9.13
C PRO A 12 9.50 22.94 -9.70
N VAL A 13 9.97 22.62 -10.92
CA VAL A 13 9.74 21.32 -11.56
C VAL A 13 10.38 20.19 -10.74
N TYR A 14 11.60 20.37 -10.24
CA TYR A 14 12.28 19.38 -9.42
C TYR A 14 11.54 19.15 -8.10
N SER A 15 11.27 20.22 -7.35
CA SER A 15 10.66 20.12 -6.03
C SER A 15 9.25 19.54 -6.06
N LEU A 16 8.44 19.90 -7.06
CA LEU A 16 7.13 19.30 -7.27
C LEU A 16 7.23 17.82 -7.67
N THR A 17 8.22 17.44 -8.47
CA THR A 17 8.42 16.02 -8.85
C THR A 17 8.85 15.18 -7.65
N ILE A 18 9.73 15.71 -6.78
CA ILE A 18 10.08 15.05 -5.52
C ILE A 18 8.87 14.96 -4.59
N LEU A 19 8.05 16.00 -4.50
CA LEU A 19 6.81 15.96 -3.71
C LEU A 19 5.85 14.87 -4.21
N ALA A 20 5.65 14.76 -5.53
CA ALA A 20 4.85 13.69 -6.13
C ALA A 20 5.42 12.30 -5.81
N LEU A 21 6.75 12.15 -5.81
CA LEU A 21 7.42 10.90 -5.45
C LEU A 21 7.16 10.52 -3.99
N LEU A 22 7.18 11.48 -3.06
CA LEU A 22 6.89 11.23 -1.65
C LEU A 22 5.47 10.69 -1.43
N PHE A 23 4.46 11.33 -2.02
CA PHE A 23 3.07 10.83 -1.94
C PHE A 23 2.91 9.47 -2.61
N LYS A 24 3.53 9.26 -3.77
CA LYS A 24 3.50 7.95 -4.45
C LYS A 24 4.13 6.85 -3.57
N LEU A 25 5.26 7.13 -2.94
CA LEU A 25 5.94 6.18 -2.05
C LEU A 25 5.11 5.90 -0.79
N PHE A 26 4.42 6.90 -0.24
CA PHE A 26 3.51 6.69 0.90
C PHE A 26 2.48 5.58 0.63
N GLY A 27 1.78 5.63 -0.52
CA GLY A 27 0.81 4.59 -0.89
C GLY A 27 1.46 3.23 -1.15
N VAL A 28 2.58 3.21 -1.89
CA VAL A 28 3.30 1.95 -2.19
C VAL A 28 3.76 1.25 -0.90
N ILE A 29 4.32 1.98 0.06
CA ILE A 29 4.77 1.40 1.34
C ILE A 29 3.58 0.90 2.15
N GLY A 30 2.51 1.70 2.26
CA GLY A 30 1.28 1.29 2.96
C GLY A 30 0.72 -0.02 2.39
N GLY A 31 0.63 -0.10 1.06
CA GLY A 31 0.23 -1.30 0.34
C GLY A 31 1.18 -2.49 0.50
N LEU A 32 2.50 -2.29 0.58
CA LEU A 32 3.45 -3.37 0.80
C LEU A 32 3.40 -3.90 2.25
N SER A 33 3.31 -3.01 3.24
CA SER A 33 3.31 -3.39 4.65
C SER A 33 1.99 -4.03 5.09
N PHE A 34 0.86 -3.55 4.58
CA PHE A 34 -0.47 -3.99 5.00
C PHE A 34 -1.26 -4.75 3.93
N GLY A 35 -0.75 -4.83 2.69
CA GLY A 35 -1.38 -5.58 1.61
C GLY A 35 -1.61 -7.06 1.91
N PRO A 36 -0.65 -7.79 2.53
CA PRO A 36 -0.88 -9.19 2.91
C PRO A 36 -2.04 -9.32 3.90
N LYS A 37 -2.01 -8.52 4.97
CA LYS A 37 -3.06 -8.48 6.00
C LYS A 37 -4.42 -8.09 5.42
N TYR A 38 -4.47 -7.13 4.50
CA TYR A 38 -5.69 -6.77 3.77
C TYR A 38 -6.23 -7.96 2.99
N THR A 39 -5.37 -8.63 2.20
CA THR A 39 -5.77 -9.75 1.34
C THR A 39 -6.20 -10.98 2.16
N GLU A 40 -5.50 -11.26 3.26
CA GLU A 40 -5.85 -12.31 4.23
C GLU A 40 -7.26 -12.13 4.78
N ASN A 41 -7.55 -10.93 5.31
CA ASN A 41 -8.85 -10.66 5.92
C ASN A 41 -9.96 -10.51 4.87
N GLN A 42 -9.71 -9.82 3.75
CA GLN A 42 -10.74 -9.57 2.74
C GLN A 42 -11.20 -10.84 2.05
N PHE A 43 -10.28 -11.76 1.74
CA PHE A 43 -10.57 -12.96 0.95
C PHE A 43 -10.50 -14.26 1.76
N ASN A 44 -10.30 -14.17 3.08
CA ASN A 44 -10.16 -15.30 3.99
C ASN A 44 -9.17 -16.36 3.46
N ILE A 45 -7.97 -15.90 3.05
CA ILE A 45 -6.89 -16.76 2.57
C ILE A 45 -5.74 -16.80 3.59
N PRO A 46 -4.99 -17.92 3.66
CA PRO A 46 -3.87 -18.01 4.60
C PRO A 46 -2.73 -17.05 4.23
N THR A 47 -2.02 -16.56 5.25
CA THR A 47 -0.91 -15.60 5.15
C THR A 47 0.15 -15.96 4.11
N TRP A 48 0.55 -17.23 4.04
CA TRP A 48 1.55 -17.67 3.07
C TRP A 48 1.08 -17.48 1.62
N LYS A 49 -0.22 -17.69 1.35
CA LYS A 49 -0.81 -17.56 0.01
C LYS A 49 -0.89 -16.09 -0.39
N ALA A 50 -1.30 -15.22 0.53
CA ALA A 50 -1.32 -13.77 0.32
C ALA A 50 0.10 -13.23 0.03
N ASN A 51 1.09 -13.63 0.83
CA ASN A 51 2.48 -13.22 0.66
C ASN A 51 3.09 -13.68 -0.66
N ILE A 52 2.84 -14.92 -1.09
CA ILE A 52 3.35 -15.41 -2.38
C ILE A 52 2.71 -14.66 -3.55
N ILE A 53 1.39 -14.43 -3.53
CA ILE A 53 0.68 -13.71 -4.59
C ILE A 53 1.25 -12.29 -4.73
N LEU A 54 1.30 -11.54 -3.63
CA LEU A 54 1.78 -10.16 -3.65
C LEU A 54 3.27 -10.08 -3.97
N GLY A 55 4.10 -10.96 -3.38
CA GLY A 55 5.53 -10.98 -3.65
C GLY A 55 5.87 -11.28 -5.11
N ALA A 56 5.24 -12.32 -5.68
CA ALA A 56 5.43 -12.69 -7.08
C ALA A 56 4.92 -11.60 -8.03
N GLU A 57 3.74 -11.05 -7.76
CA GLU A 57 3.17 -9.93 -8.52
C GLU A 57 4.14 -8.75 -8.57
N LYS A 58 4.61 -8.25 -7.42
CA LYS A 58 5.47 -7.06 -7.38
C LYS A 58 6.80 -7.28 -8.12
N LEU A 59 7.41 -8.46 -7.98
CA LEU A 59 8.67 -8.78 -8.65
C LEU A 59 8.53 -8.76 -10.18
N VAL A 60 7.49 -9.43 -10.69
CA VAL A 60 7.24 -9.54 -12.14
C VAL A 60 6.86 -8.18 -12.73
N THR A 61 5.97 -7.45 -12.05
CA THR A 61 5.49 -6.15 -12.54
C THR A 61 6.53 -5.05 -12.43
N ALA A 62 7.42 -5.08 -11.42
CA ALA A 62 8.52 -4.13 -11.29
C ALA A 62 9.52 -4.25 -12.44
N THR A 63 9.89 -5.47 -12.82
CA THR A 63 10.85 -5.72 -13.91
C THR A 63 10.24 -5.39 -15.27
N LEU A 64 9.08 -5.97 -15.60
CA LEU A 64 8.44 -5.77 -16.90
C LEU A 64 7.96 -4.33 -17.11
N GLY A 65 7.35 -3.72 -16.09
CA GLY A 65 6.84 -2.37 -16.19
C GLY A 65 7.96 -1.33 -16.30
N THR A 66 9.01 -1.44 -15.48
CA THR A 66 10.18 -0.53 -15.59
C THR A 66 10.85 -0.67 -16.97
N PHE A 67 11.05 -1.90 -17.45
CA PHE A 67 11.62 -2.15 -18.78
C PHE A 67 10.76 -1.53 -19.87
N LEU A 68 9.44 -1.76 -19.87
CA LEU A 68 8.54 -1.20 -20.88
C LEU A 68 8.48 0.33 -20.80
N GLY A 69 8.47 0.91 -19.60
CA GLY A 69 8.52 2.35 -19.40
C GLY A 69 9.78 2.99 -19.99
N GLY A 70 10.93 2.33 -19.80
CA GLY A 70 12.20 2.74 -20.40
C GLY A 70 12.24 2.57 -21.92
N TYR A 71 11.72 1.45 -22.41
CA TYR A 71 11.60 1.15 -23.83
C TYR A 71 10.74 2.21 -24.55
N LEU A 72 9.54 2.51 -24.02
CA LEU A 72 8.66 3.54 -24.57
C LEU A 72 9.31 4.91 -24.57
N THR A 73 9.95 5.29 -23.46
CA THR A 73 10.61 6.59 -23.33
C THR A 73 11.76 6.76 -24.32
N SER A 74 12.52 5.69 -24.55
CA SER A 74 13.66 5.68 -25.47
C SER A 74 13.24 5.62 -26.94
N ARG A 75 12.25 4.77 -27.26
CA ARG A 75 11.73 4.61 -28.63
C ARG A 75 11.04 5.86 -29.14
N LEU A 76 10.20 6.47 -28.31
CA LEU A 76 9.47 7.70 -28.67
C LEU A 76 10.34 8.96 -28.54
N LYS A 77 11.61 8.81 -28.11
CA LYS A 77 12.55 9.92 -27.85
C LYS A 77 11.87 11.05 -27.06
N LEU A 78 11.17 10.70 -25.99
CA LEU A 78 10.33 11.65 -25.27
C LEU A 78 11.18 12.79 -24.71
N SER A 79 10.79 14.01 -25.06
CA SER A 79 11.30 15.24 -24.46
C SER A 79 10.87 15.35 -23.00
N ARG A 80 11.38 16.36 -22.27
CA ARG A 80 10.98 16.63 -20.88
C ARG A 80 9.45 16.70 -20.72
N GLN A 81 8.76 17.42 -21.61
CA GLN A 81 7.30 17.51 -21.60
C GLN A 81 6.63 16.18 -21.97
N GLY A 82 7.23 15.40 -22.87
CA GLY A 82 6.74 14.07 -23.21
C GLY A 82 6.74 13.12 -22.01
N CYS A 83 7.82 13.12 -21.22
CA CYS A 83 7.89 12.35 -19.97
C CYS A 83 6.83 12.79 -18.96
N ILE A 84 6.62 14.11 -18.78
CA ILE A 84 5.60 14.60 -17.85
C ILE A 84 4.20 14.19 -18.29
N LYS A 85 3.87 14.30 -19.58
CA LYS A 85 2.58 13.84 -20.12
C LYS A 85 2.37 12.34 -19.91
N MET A 86 3.41 11.54 -20.15
CA MET A 86 3.37 10.09 -19.88
C MET A 86 3.09 9.82 -18.40
N CYS A 87 3.81 10.46 -17.47
CA CYS A 87 3.56 10.31 -16.03
C CYS A 87 2.14 10.73 -15.62
N LEU A 88 1.61 11.80 -16.21
CA LEU A 88 0.25 12.28 -15.95
C LEU A 88 -0.81 11.27 -16.43
N VAL A 89 -0.63 10.68 -17.61
CA VAL A 89 -1.50 9.61 -18.12
C VAL A 89 -1.41 8.37 -17.24
N LEU A 90 -0.21 7.95 -16.86
CA LEU A 90 -0.02 6.79 -15.96
C LEU A 90 -0.67 7.04 -14.60
N ALA A 91 -0.54 8.25 -14.02
CA ALA A 91 -1.18 8.61 -12.76
C ALA A 91 -2.71 8.56 -12.85
N ALA A 92 -3.29 9.03 -13.97
CA ALA A 92 -4.73 8.92 -14.21
C ALA A 92 -5.18 7.45 -14.29
N ILE A 93 -4.46 6.62 -15.06
CA ILE A 93 -4.77 5.19 -15.19
C ILE A 93 -4.68 4.48 -13.84
N CYS A 94 -3.60 4.71 -13.07
CA CYS A 94 -3.45 4.11 -11.74
C CYS A 94 -4.58 4.53 -10.79
N THR A 95 -4.96 5.81 -10.79
CA THR A 95 -6.05 6.30 -9.94
C THR A 95 -7.38 5.65 -10.33
N SER A 96 -7.67 5.53 -11.63
CA SER A 96 -8.87 4.84 -12.11
C SER A 96 -8.89 3.35 -11.75
N LEU A 97 -7.74 2.66 -11.85
CA LEU A 97 -7.63 1.26 -11.46
C LEU A 97 -7.82 1.07 -9.95
N ASN A 98 -7.27 1.96 -9.13
CA ASN A 98 -7.51 1.94 -7.68
C ASN A 98 -8.99 2.12 -7.33
N SER A 99 -9.72 2.95 -8.08
CA SER A 99 -11.18 3.09 -7.90
C SER A 99 -11.97 1.81 -8.19
N LEU A 100 -11.45 0.88 -9.01
CA LEU A 100 -12.10 -0.41 -9.26
C LEU A 100 -12.02 -1.35 -8.06
N ASN A 101 -11.01 -1.20 -7.18
CA ASN A 101 -10.85 -2.06 -6.00
C ASN A 101 -11.97 -1.88 -4.96
N PHE A 102 -12.76 -0.80 -5.03
CA PHE A 102 -13.98 -0.67 -4.23
C PHE A 102 -15.03 -1.73 -4.56
N ILE A 103 -15.07 -2.22 -5.81
CA ILE A 103 -16.03 -3.21 -6.27
C ILE A 103 -15.57 -4.61 -5.86
N PHE A 104 -14.26 -4.88 -5.94
CA PHE A 104 -13.68 -6.19 -5.69
C PHE A 104 -13.41 -6.43 -4.21
N GLY A 105 -14.44 -6.85 -3.49
CA GLY A 105 -14.29 -7.35 -2.12
C GLY A 105 -15.46 -8.22 -1.68
N CYS A 106 -15.23 -9.01 -0.64
CA CYS A 106 -16.24 -9.87 -0.04
C CYS A 106 -17.06 -9.11 1.01
N GLU A 107 -18.29 -9.57 1.25
CA GLU A 107 -19.15 -9.07 2.33
C GLU A 107 -18.70 -9.63 3.68
N ASN A 108 -19.01 -8.88 4.74
CA ASN A 108 -18.69 -9.29 6.11
C ASN A 108 -19.30 -10.68 6.42
N PRO A 109 -18.53 -11.63 6.98
CA PRO A 109 -19.09 -12.91 7.40
C PRO A 109 -20.08 -12.71 8.54
N GLU A 110 -21.20 -13.43 8.49
CA GLU A 110 -22.16 -13.48 9.59
C GLU A 110 -21.58 -14.32 10.74
N ILE A 111 -21.59 -13.77 11.96
CA ILE A 111 -21.05 -14.42 13.15
C ILE A 111 -22.20 -14.65 14.13
N ILE A 112 -22.42 -15.92 14.45
CA ILE A 112 -23.45 -16.36 15.38
C ILE A 112 -22.91 -16.26 16.81
N GLY A 113 -23.73 -15.74 17.73
CA GLY A 113 -23.39 -15.58 19.14
C GLY A 113 -22.94 -14.18 19.54
N THR A 114 -23.06 -13.19 18.64
CA THR A 114 -22.84 -11.76 18.97
C THR A 114 -24.07 -11.12 19.63
N ASP A 115 -25.25 -11.73 19.46
CA ASP A 115 -26.50 -11.27 20.05
C ASP A 115 -26.92 -12.15 21.25
N ASN A 116 -27.49 -11.53 22.28
CA ASN A 116 -28.02 -12.19 23.50
C ASN A 116 -29.34 -12.96 23.25
N SER A 117 -29.55 -13.43 22.03
CA SER A 117 -30.82 -14.03 21.58
C SER A 117 -30.94 -15.52 21.90
N SER A 118 -29.84 -16.19 22.27
CA SER A 118 -29.83 -17.63 22.59
C SER A 118 -29.44 -17.90 24.05
N PRO A 119 -29.99 -18.97 24.69
CA PRO A 119 -29.59 -19.37 26.04
C PRO A 119 -28.09 -19.68 26.16
N GLN A 120 -27.49 -20.18 25.07
CA GLN A 120 -26.07 -20.44 24.96
C GLN A 120 -25.24 -19.14 24.99
N SER A 121 -25.73 -18.07 24.36
CA SER A 121 -25.07 -16.75 24.39
C SER A 121 -24.91 -16.22 25.82
N CYS A 122 -25.94 -16.41 26.68
CA CYS A 122 -25.87 -15.96 28.08
C CYS A 122 -24.89 -16.78 28.93
N GLN A 123 -24.70 -18.07 28.63
CA GLN A 123 -23.76 -18.91 29.37
C GLN A 123 -22.29 -18.65 29.00
N CYS A 124 -22.05 -18.06 27.84
CA CYS A 124 -20.71 -17.79 27.29
C CYS A 124 -20.32 -16.30 27.41
N GLU A 125 -21.01 -15.53 28.26
CA GLU A 125 -20.73 -14.10 28.48
C GLU A 125 -19.30 -13.91 29.02
N GLY A 126 -18.53 -13.04 28.36
CA GLY A 126 -17.12 -12.78 28.70
C GLY A 126 -16.11 -13.78 28.13
N VAL A 127 -16.54 -14.75 27.32
CA VAL A 127 -15.62 -15.64 26.58
C VAL A 127 -14.97 -14.87 25.42
N GLN A 128 -13.65 -14.94 25.33
CA GLN A 128 -12.90 -14.28 24.27
C GLN A 128 -13.25 -14.80 22.86
N PHE A 129 -13.17 -13.90 21.88
CA PHE A 129 -13.41 -14.21 20.48
C PHE A 129 -12.43 -15.26 19.95
N MET A 130 -12.97 -16.38 19.47
CA MET A 130 -12.23 -17.46 18.83
C MET A 130 -13.13 -18.09 17.77
N ALA A 131 -13.15 -17.50 16.57
CA ALA A 131 -14.02 -17.96 15.49
C ALA A 131 -13.87 -19.45 15.20
N VAL A 132 -15.00 -20.15 15.07
CA VAL A 132 -15.06 -21.55 14.63
C VAL A 132 -16.11 -21.74 13.53
N CYS A 133 -15.82 -22.65 12.59
CA CYS A 133 -16.65 -22.94 11.44
C CYS A 133 -17.21 -24.37 11.50
N ASP A 134 -18.51 -24.55 11.25
CA ASP A 134 -19.19 -25.85 11.27
C ASP A 134 -19.13 -26.66 9.97
N GLY A 135 -18.41 -26.15 8.96
CA GLY A 135 -18.27 -26.76 7.64
C GLY A 135 -19.48 -26.58 6.71
N VAL A 136 -20.60 -26.04 7.21
CA VAL A 136 -21.81 -25.72 6.42
C VAL A 136 -21.89 -24.22 6.10
N GLY A 137 -20.91 -23.43 6.58
CA GLY A 137 -20.80 -22.01 6.30
C GLY A 137 -21.23 -21.11 7.46
N ARG A 138 -21.55 -21.68 8.62
CA ARG A 138 -21.89 -20.91 9.83
C ARG A 138 -20.65 -20.72 10.70
N THR A 139 -20.33 -19.47 10.98
CA THR A 139 -19.23 -19.10 11.87
C THR A 139 -19.78 -18.72 13.24
N PHE A 140 -19.26 -19.32 14.30
CA PHE A 140 -19.63 -19.01 15.68
C PHE A 140 -18.55 -18.15 16.35
N HIS A 141 -18.97 -17.27 17.26
CA HIS A 141 -18.09 -16.38 18.02
C HIS A 141 -17.00 -17.13 18.81
N SER A 142 -17.35 -18.28 19.41
CA SER A 142 -16.41 -19.16 20.11
C SER A 142 -16.90 -20.62 20.14
N PRO A 143 -16.05 -21.59 20.51
CA PRO A 143 -16.48 -22.98 20.70
C PRO A 143 -17.61 -23.15 21.74
N CYS A 144 -17.67 -22.25 22.73
CA CYS A 144 -18.74 -22.21 23.73
C CYS A 144 -20.09 -21.87 23.09
N HIS A 145 -20.12 -20.87 22.19
CA HIS A 145 -21.33 -20.50 21.46
C HIS A 145 -21.80 -21.61 20.49
N ALA A 146 -20.89 -22.46 20.03
CA ALA A 146 -21.22 -23.66 19.27
C ALA A 146 -21.67 -24.86 20.15
N GLY A 147 -21.57 -24.73 21.49
CA GLY A 147 -21.94 -25.77 22.46
C GLY A 147 -20.98 -26.96 22.51
N CYS A 148 -19.71 -26.77 22.14
CA CYS A 148 -18.74 -27.86 22.06
C CYS A 148 -18.17 -28.25 23.42
N THR A 149 -17.95 -29.55 23.65
CA THR A 149 -17.43 -30.08 24.92
C THR A 149 -16.05 -30.72 24.82
N THR A 150 -15.65 -31.21 23.65
CA THR A 150 -14.38 -31.94 23.46
C THR A 150 -13.55 -31.36 22.33
N MET A 151 -12.23 -31.29 22.49
CA MET A 151 -11.29 -30.88 21.45
C MET A 151 -10.39 -32.07 21.06
N ILE A 152 -10.35 -32.40 19.77
CA ILE A 152 -9.52 -33.48 19.22
C ILE A 152 -8.74 -32.91 18.03
N SER A 153 -7.41 -32.82 18.14
CA SER A 153 -6.52 -32.41 17.06
C SER A 153 -6.93 -31.11 16.32
N ASN A 154 -7.18 -30.03 17.07
CA ASN A 154 -7.64 -28.70 16.59
C ASN A 154 -9.06 -28.66 15.98
N ILE A 155 -9.85 -29.72 16.15
CA ILE A 155 -11.26 -29.77 15.82
C ILE A 155 -12.04 -29.92 17.11
N TYR A 156 -13.04 -29.06 17.32
CA TYR A 156 -13.97 -29.20 18.42
C TYR A 156 -15.10 -30.15 18.00
N SER A 157 -15.55 -30.98 18.93
CA SER A 157 -16.51 -32.06 18.73
C SER A 157 -17.54 -32.07 19.83
N ASN A 158 -18.64 -32.79 19.60
CA ASN A 158 -19.79 -32.85 20.49
C ASN A 158 -20.36 -31.45 20.78
N CYS A 159 -20.64 -30.74 19.68
CA CYS A 159 -21.19 -29.39 19.64
C CYS A 159 -22.70 -29.43 19.39
N SER A 160 -23.52 -28.88 20.30
CA SER A 160 -24.99 -28.96 20.21
C SER A 160 -25.59 -28.13 19.07
N GLU A 161 -24.99 -26.98 18.73
CA GLU A 161 -25.53 -26.02 17.75
C GLU A 161 -24.90 -26.21 16.34
N ALA A 162 -23.81 -26.97 16.25
CA ALA A 162 -23.11 -27.22 14.99
C ALA A 162 -23.82 -28.29 14.15
N ALA A 163 -23.94 -28.08 12.84
CA ALA A 163 -24.73 -28.94 11.95
C ALA A 163 -24.22 -30.39 11.93
N ASN A 164 -22.90 -30.56 11.95
CA ASN A 164 -22.23 -31.86 11.91
C ASN A 164 -21.66 -32.26 13.29
N GLY A 165 -22.05 -31.57 14.36
CA GLY A 165 -21.54 -31.80 15.73
C GLY A 165 -20.03 -31.56 15.90
N THR A 166 -19.37 -30.99 14.89
CA THR A 166 -17.94 -30.68 14.88
C THR A 166 -17.71 -29.30 14.26
N VAL A 167 -16.71 -28.58 14.76
CA VAL A 167 -16.31 -27.27 14.24
C VAL A 167 -14.79 -27.16 14.18
N ALA A 168 -14.28 -26.52 13.12
CA ALA A 168 -12.86 -26.24 12.94
C ALA A 168 -12.54 -24.79 13.34
N ILE A 169 -11.30 -24.54 13.78
CA ILE A 169 -10.84 -23.18 14.12
C ILE A 169 -10.76 -22.31 12.85
N GLY A 170 -11.30 -21.10 12.92
CA GLY A 170 -11.30 -20.12 11.86
C GLY A 170 -12.70 -19.72 11.40
N ILE A 171 -12.75 -18.70 10.55
CA ILE A 171 -13.98 -18.23 9.89
C ILE A 171 -14.23 -19.14 8.68
N CYS A 172 -15.49 -19.49 8.43
CA CYS A 172 -15.84 -20.28 7.25
C CYS A 172 -15.35 -19.63 5.94
N GLN A 173 -14.83 -20.44 5.02
CA GLN A 173 -14.49 -19.95 3.69
C GLN A 173 -15.77 -19.59 2.94
N SER A 174 -16.01 -18.30 2.78
CA SER A 174 -17.00 -17.80 1.84
C SER A 174 -16.42 -17.95 0.43
N ASN A 175 -17.13 -18.62 -0.49
CA ASN A 175 -16.73 -18.69 -1.90
C ASN A 175 -16.79 -17.27 -2.51
N CYS A 176 -15.71 -16.49 -2.35
CA CYS A 176 -15.67 -15.12 -2.82
C CYS A 176 -15.08 -15.06 -4.24
N PRO A 177 -15.91 -14.75 -5.27
CA PRO A 177 -15.45 -14.76 -6.67
C PRO A 177 -14.52 -13.59 -6.99
N TYR A 178 -14.34 -12.63 -6.07
CA TYR A 178 -13.63 -11.39 -6.31
C TYR A 178 -12.12 -11.44 -6.08
N LEU A 179 -11.56 -12.57 -5.62
CA LEU A 179 -10.11 -12.70 -5.40
C LEU A 179 -9.31 -12.57 -6.71
N ILE A 180 -9.71 -13.31 -7.75
CA ILE A 180 -9.03 -13.30 -9.06
C ILE A 180 -9.09 -11.90 -9.72
N PRO A 181 -10.26 -11.24 -9.84
CA PRO A 181 -10.30 -9.90 -10.43
C PRO A 181 -9.55 -8.87 -9.60
N TYR A 182 -9.55 -8.96 -8.26
CA TYR A 182 -8.71 -8.10 -7.40
C TYR A 182 -7.23 -8.25 -7.73
N VAL A 183 -6.71 -9.49 -7.79
CA VAL A 183 -5.30 -9.74 -8.13
C VAL A 183 -4.98 -9.26 -9.55
N ALA A 184 -5.89 -9.46 -10.51
CA ALA A 184 -5.70 -8.98 -11.88
C ALA A 184 -5.58 -7.45 -11.95
N VAL A 185 -6.43 -6.72 -11.22
CA VAL A 185 -6.32 -5.25 -11.12
C VAL A 185 -5.06 -4.83 -10.39
N ALA A 186 -4.66 -5.53 -9.32
CA ALA A 186 -3.40 -5.25 -8.61
C ALA A 186 -2.17 -5.40 -9.52
N VAL A 187 -2.11 -6.46 -10.33
CA VAL A 187 -1.07 -6.68 -11.34
C VAL A 187 -1.03 -5.54 -12.36
N LEU A 188 -2.18 -5.13 -12.90
CA LEU A 188 -2.26 -4.03 -13.86
C LEU A 188 -1.84 -2.70 -13.24
N LEU A 189 -2.32 -2.42 -12.02
CA LEU A 189 -2.02 -1.21 -11.28
C LEU A 189 -0.51 -1.07 -11.05
N THR A 190 0.13 -2.13 -10.56
CA THR A 190 1.57 -2.12 -10.28
C THR A 190 2.40 -2.05 -11.54
N PHE A 191 2.02 -2.77 -12.59
CA PHE A 191 2.66 -2.69 -13.89
C PHE A 191 2.64 -1.26 -14.46
N VAL A 192 1.47 -0.62 -14.50
CA VAL A 192 1.33 0.78 -14.96
C VAL A 192 2.11 1.73 -14.04
N GLY A 193 2.08 1.47 -12.73
CA GLY A 193 2.80 2.25 -11.73
C GLY A 193 4.33 2.23 -11.91
N THR A 194 4.90 1.07 -12.24
CA THR A 194 6.36 0.86 -12.41
C THR A 194 6.86 1.35 -13.77
N MET A 195 5.99 1.39 -14.81
CA MET A 195 6.30 2.08 -16.08
C MET A 195 6.68 3.56 -15.90
N GLY A 196 6.22 4.19 -14.82
CA GLY A 196 6.54 5.57 -14.50
C GLY A 196 7.94 5.82 -13.93
N VAL A 197 8.70 4.78 -13.54
CA VAL A 197 9.98 4.95 -12.82
C VAL A 197 11.02 5.69 -13.66
N ILE A 198 11.25 5.24 -14.90
CA ILE A 198 12.24 5.85 -15.80
C ILE A 198 11.85 7.27 -16.25
N PRO A 199 10.62 7.55 -16.71
CA PRO A 199 10.26 8.91 -17.09
C PRO A 199 10.34 9.89 -15.91
N VAL A 200 10.02 9.47 -14.68
CA VAL A 200 10.22 10.31 -13.48
C VAL A 200 11.69 10.67 -13.28
N SER A 201 12.59 9.67 -13.32
CA SER A 201 14.03 9.92 -13.19
C SER A 201 14.57 10.83 -14.30
N LEU A 202 14.03 10.73 -15.53
CA LEU A 202 14.40 11.61 -16.64
C LEU A 202 13.86 13.04 -16.49
N ILE A 203 12.68 13.23 -15.88
CA ILE A 203 12.16 14.58 -15.56
C ILE A 203 13.10 15.27 -14.59
N ILE A 204 13.52 14.57 -13.53
CA ILE A 204 14.48 15.08 -12.55
C ILE A 204 15.78 15.46 -13.25
N LEU A 205 16.38 14.54 -14.01
CA LEU A 205 17.64 14.77 -14.71
C LEU A 205 17.62 15.95 -15.69
N ARG A 206 16.54 16.09 -16.46
CA ARG A 206 16.39 17.15 -17.48
C ARG A 206 15.97 18.50 -16.90
N SER A 207 15.67 18.55 -15.60
CA SER A 207 15.30 19.79 -14.92
C SER A 207 16.49 20.44 -14.19
N LEU A 208 17.65 19.76 -14.18
CA LEU A 208 18.83 20.16 -13.45
C LEU A 208 20.03 20.34 -14.38
N ASP A 209 20.96 21.19 -13.94
CA ASP A 209 22.25 21.40 -14.60
C ASP A 209 23.14 20.16 -14.40
N ASP A 210 24.06 19.88 -15.33
CA ASP A 210 24.89 18.65 -15.31
C ASP A 210 25.65 18.43 -14.00
N ARG A 211 26.09 19.53 -13.38
CA ARG A 211 26.80 19.59 -12.10
C ARG A 211 25.98 19.12 -10.88
N ASP A 212 24.65 19.16 -10.96
CA ASP A 212 23.74 18.93 -9.83
C ASP A 212 23.03 17.56 -9.92
N LYS A 213 23.22 16.81 -11.02
CA LYS A 213 22.55 15.52 -11.29
C LYS A 213 22.88 14.42 -10.29
N SER A 214 24.15 14.31 -9.88
CA SER A 214 24.59 13.30 -8.92
C SER A 214 23.99 13.51 -7.53
N ILE A 215 23.89 14.77 -7.09
CA ILE A 215 23.26 15.16 -5.82
C ILE A 215 21.77 14.82 -5.85
N ALA A 216 21.10 15.10 -6.97
CA ALA A 216 19.67 14.81 -7.11
C ALA A 216 19.35 13.31 -7.11
N PHE A 217 20.16 12.48 -7.76
CA PHE A 217 20.02 11.03 -7.66
C PHE A 217 20.34 10.52 -6.25
N GLY A 218 21.37 11.07 -5.59
CA GLY A 218 21.65 10.78 -4.19
C GLY A 218 20.44 11.09 -3.30
N MET A 219 19.76 12.21 -3.53
CA MET A 219 18.55 12.60 -2.79
C MET A 219 17.34 11.70 -3.12
N GLN A 220 17.13 11.35 -4.39
CA GLN A 220 16.08 10.41 -4.79
C GLN A 220 16.31 9.02 -4.17
N SER A 221 17.54 8.51 -4.20
CA SER A 221 17.92 7.25 -3.58
C SER A 221 17.81 7.31 -2.06
N PHE A 222 18.21 8.42 -1.43
CA PHE A 222 18.04 8.61 0.01
C PHE A 222 16.55 8.57 0.41
N ILE A 223 15.68 9.24 -0.34
CA ILE A 223 14.23 9.19 -0.11
C ILE A 223 13.73 7.75 -0.27
N LEU A 224 14.14 7.04 -1.32
CA LEU A 224 13.77 5.64 -1.53
C LEU A 224 14.26 4.75 -0.38
N SER A 225 15.51 4.91 0.06
CA SER A 225 16.10 4.15 1.15
C SER A 225 15.48 4.46 2.51
N LEU A 226 15.08 5.71 2.79
CA LEU A 226 14.31 6.05 3.98
C LEU A 226 12.95 5.35 3.99
N THR A 227 12.34 5.21 2.81
CA THR A 227 11.05 4.54 2.65
C THR A 227 11.12 3.00 2.63
N GLU A 228 12.29 2.42 2.35
CA GLU A 228 12.49 0.97 2.17
C GLU A 228 12.93 0.25 3.46
N GLN A 229 13.15 0.96 4.57
CA GLN A 229 13.54 0.36 5.86
C GLN A 229 12.38 -0.35 6.60
N THR A 230 11.63 -1.23 5.91
CA THR A 230 10.68 -2.14 6.58
C THR A 230 11.20 -3.58 6.73
N VAL A 231 12.50 -3.84 6.54
CA VAL A 231 13.04 -5.20 6.75
C VAL A 231 14.41 -5.18 7.43
N ARG A 232 14.44 -4.95 8.74
CA ARG A 232 15.40 -5.58 9.67
C ARG A 232 15.05 -5.23 11.12
N LYS A 233 14.10 -5.93 11.72
CA LYS A 233 14.08 -6.10 13.19
C LYS A 233 13.17 -7.23 13.69
N TYR A 234 13.31 -8.44 13.17
CA TYR A 234 12.88 -9.70 13.81
C TYR A 234 13.75 -10.80 13.17
N THR A 235 14.66 -11.54 13.80
CA THR A 235 14.73 -12.18 15.12
C THR A 235 16.18 -12.62 15.38
N THR A 236 16.73 -12.37 16.57
CA THR A 236 17.78 -13.23 17.16
C THR A 236 17.44 -13.48 18.62
N LYS A 237 16.83 -14.63 18.90
CA LYS A 237 16.79 -15.20 20.25
C LYS A 237 18.18 -15.78 20.52
N SER A 238 18.92 -15.19 21.45
CA SER A 238 20.13 -15.78 22.02
C SER A 238 20.02 -15.68 23.53
N GLU A 239 20.13 -16.83 24.20
CA GLU A 239 20.03 -16.97 25.64
C GLU A 239 21.14 -16.20 26.36
N ASN A 240 20.75 -15.59 27.49
CA ASN A 240 21.59 -15.13 28.59
C ASN A 240 22.43 -13.86 28.36
N ASN A 241 21.79 -12.73 28.69
CA ASN A 241 22.29 -11.42 29.17
C ASN A 241 21.85 -10.25 28.29
N ILE A 242 20.64 -9.74 28.59
CA ILE A 242 20.07 -8.58 27.90
C ILE A 242 20.57 -7.30 28.58
N ARG A 243 21.56 -6.65 27.98
CA ARG A 243 21.73 -5.20 28.07
C ARG A 243 20.98 -4.58 26.89
N LEU A 244 19.83 -3.98 27.16
CA LEU A 244 19.10 -3.14 26.20
C LEU A 244 19.91 -1.85 25.97
N TYR A 245 20.80 -1.86 24.99
CA TYR A 245 21.21 -0.62 24.34
C TYR A 245 20.12 -0.27 23.35
N ALA A 246 19.11 0.50 23.81
CA ALA A 246 18.29 1.29 22.90
C ALA A 246 19.24 2.30 22.24
N SER A 247 19.65 2.05 20.99
CA SER A 247 20.26 3.10 20.20
C SER A 247 19.19 4.16 19.97
N PRO A 248 19.51 5.46 20.06
CA PRO A 248 18.67 6.50 19.50
C PRO A 248 18.90 6.47 17.99
N GLU A 249 18.39 5.42 17.34
CA GLU A 249 18.18 5.46 15.90
C GLU A 249 17.11 6.52 15.67
N VAL A 250 17.48 7.55 14.92
CA VAL A 250 16.54 8.58 14.47
C VAL A 250 15.49 7.86 13.64
N ASP A 251 14.33 7.60 14.23
CA ASP A 251 13.15 7.07 13.55
C ASP A 251 12.64 8.14 12.59
N VAL A 252 13.35 8.32 11.47
CA VAL A 252 12.96 9.23 10.39
C VAL A 252 11.78 8.60 9.67
N PHE A 253 10.60 8.91 10.19
CA PHE A 253 9.39 9.18 9.42
C PHE A 253 9.01 8.08 8.40
N ILE A 254 8.44 6.98 8.88
CA ILE A 254 7.56 6.16 8.03
C ILE A 254 6.10 6.46 8.42
N PRO A 255 5.53 7.60 7.97
CA PRO A 255 4.16 7.95 8.27
C PRO A 255 3.19 6.90 7.70
N ALA A 256 3.56 6.19 6.62
CA ALA A 256 2.72 5.18 5.99
C ALA A 256 2.36 4.04 6.95
N PRO A 257 3.28 3.24 7.52
CA PRO A 257 2.89 2.17 8.43
C PRO A 257 2.15 2.63 9.68
N ILE A 258 2.45 3.81 10.22
CA ILE A 258 1.72 4.36 11.38
C ILE A 258 0.28 4.71 10.98
N VAL A 259 0.09 5.41 9.87
CA VAL A 259 -1.24 5.77 9.36
C VAL A 259 -2.04 4.52 9.00
N PHE A 260 -1.47 3.60 8.22
CA PHE A 260 -2.14 2.37 7.84
C PHE A 260 -2.43 1.48 9.07
N GLY A 261 -1.50 1.41 10.04
CA GLY A 261 -1.75 0.74 11.32
C GLY A 261 -2.96 1.31 12.05
N TYR A 262 -3.03 2.64 12.18
CA TYR A 262 -4.18 3.33 12.77
C TYR A 262 -5.48 3.05 12.00
N LEU A 263 -5.44 3.04 10.66
CA LEU A 263 -6.62 2.74 9.85
C LEU A 263 -7.12 1.30 10.06
N PHE A 264 -6.21 0.33 10.15
CA PHE A 264 -6.56 -1.06 10.49
C PHE A 264 -7.17 -1.16 11.90
N ASP A 265 -6.61 -0.45 12.86
CA ASP A 265 -7.13 -0.45 14.24
C ASP A 265 -8.52 0.20 14.31
N SER A 266 -8.80 1.20 13.46
CA SER A 266 -10.08 1.90 13.40
C SER A 266 -11.24 1.05 12.86
N VAL A 267 -10.94 0.03 12.06
CA VAL A 267 -11.93 -0.91 11.50
C VAL A 267 -11.99 -2.23 12.28
N CYS A 268 -11.34 -2.28 13.45
CA CYS A 268 -11.41 -3.43 14.34
C CYS A 268 -12.79 -3.52 15.00
N LYS A 269 -13.47 -4.67 14.84
CA LYS A 269 -14.71 -4.99 15.55
C LYS A 269 -14.42 -5.58 16.93
N GLU A 270 -13.50 -6.54 16.99
CA GLU A 270 -13.22 -7.31 18.20
C GLU A 270 -11.73 -7.43 18.46
N TRP A 271 -11.31 -7.12 19.68
CA TRP A 271 -9.90 -7.18 20.07
C TRP A 271 -9.59 -8.50 20.77
N SER A 272 -8.49 -9.14 20.38
CA SER A 272 -7.97 -10.25 21.18
C SER A 272 -7.50 -9.70 22.53
N SER A 273 -7.64 -10.50 23.59
CA SER A 273 -7.03 -10.20 24.88
C SER A 273 -6.18 -11.38 25.34
N SER A 274 -4.97 -11.13 25.80
CA SER A 274 -4.13 -12.14 26.43
C SER A 274 -3.77 -11.66 27.82
N CYS A 275 -4.15 -12.43 28.85
CA CYS A 275 -3.89 -12.09 30.25
C CYS A 275 -4.40 -10.69 30.66
N GLY A 276 -5.58 -10.28 30.16
CA GLY A 276 -6.18 -8.98 30.49
C GLY A 276 -5.56 -7.78 29.75
N THR A 277 -4.55 -7.99 28.90
CA THR A 277 -3.98 -6.95 28.05
C THR A 277 -4.59 -6.99 26.65
N LYS A 278 -4.78 -5.82 26.03
CA LYS A 278 -5.27 -5.67 24.66
C LYS A 278 -4.21 -6.19 23.67
N GLY A 279 -4.58 -7.20 22.88
CA GLY A 279 -3.73 -7.81 21.86
C GLY A 279 -4.01 -7.24 20.46
N ALA A 280 -3.68 -8.04 19.43
CA ALA A 280 -4.03 -7.72 18.05
C ALA A 280 -5.55 -7.80 17.84
N CYS A 281 -6.07 -7.07 16.86
CA CYS A 281 -7.47 -7.19 16.50
C CYS A 281 -7.76 -8.58 15.91
N ALA A 282 -8.78 -9.23 16.47
CA ALA A 282 -9.18 -10.59 16.17
C ALA A 282 -10.22 -10.67 15.06
N LEU A 283 -11.05 -9.64 14.91
CA LEU A 283 -12.05 -9.53 13.86
C LEU A 283 -12.10 -8.10 13.32
N TYR A 284 -11.94 -7.95 12.01
CA TYR A 284 -12.06 -6.67 11.31
C TYR A 284 -13.42 -6.58 10.61
N ASP A 285 -13.96 -5.36 10.52
CA ASP A 285 -14.98 -5.05 9.51
C ASP A 285 -14.30 -4.96 8.15
N ILE A 286 -14.44 -6.03 7.35
CA ILE A 286 -13.74 -6.12 6.06
C ILE A 286 -14.33 -5.17 5.01
N GLU A 287 -15.61 -4.83 5.13
CA GLU A 287 -16.23 -3.83 4.25
C GLU A 287 -15.70 -2.43 4.54
N ALA A 288 -15.72 -2.01 5.81
CA ALA A 288 -15.16 -0.72 6.22
C ALA A 288 -13.65 -0.66 5.92
N MET A 289 -12.92 -1.76 6.12
CA MET A 289 -11.50 -1.89 5.77
C MET A 289 -11.27 -1.64 4.28
N ARG A 290 -12.07 -2.27 3.40
CA ARG A 290 -12.03 -2.04 1.94
C ARG A 290 -12.21 -0.57 1.60
N TYR A 291 -13.28 0.07 2.08
CA TYR A 291 -13.53 1.48 1.75
C TYR A 291 -12.45 2.42 2.30
N THR A 292 -12.01 2.18 3.54
CA THR A 292 -11.04 3.02 4.22
C THR A 292 -9.67 2.97 3.54
N LEU A 293 -9.15 1.79 3.25
CA LEU A 293 -7.81 1.66 2.65
C LEU A 293 -7.79 2.07 1.18
N ASN A 294 -8.79 1.66 0.39
CA ASN A 294 -8.85 2.03 -1.03
C ASN A 294 -9.11 3.54 -1.22
N SER A 295 -9.82 4.20 -0.29
CA SER A 295 -10.01 5.66 -0.37
C SER A 295 -8.72 6.44 -0.13
N VAL A 296 -7.84 5.95 0.75
CA VAL A 296 -6.51 6.53 0.95
C VAL A 296 -5.66 6.40 -0.32
N GLU A 297 -5.64 5.22 -0.94
CA GLU A 297 -4.91 5.00 -2.20
C GLU A 297 -5.43 5.87 -3.36
N VAL A 298 -6.74 6.00 -3.51
CA VAL A 298 -7.34 6.91 -4.50
C VAL A 298 -7.04 8.37 -4.17
N GLY A 299 -7.13 8.77 -2.90
CA GLY A 299 -6.82 10.12 -2.45
C GLY A 299 -5.37 10.50 -2.74
N VAL A 300 -4.42 9.61 -2.43
CA VAL A 300 -3.00 9.77 -2.76
C VAL A 300 -2.81 9.86 -4.28
N GLY A 301 -3.48 9.00 -5.05
CA GLY A 301 -3.46 9.03 -6.51
C GLY A 301 -3.92 10.38 -7.10
N LEU A 302 -5.02 10.93 -6.58
CA LEU A 302 -5.54 12.25 -6.97
C LEU A 302 -4.57 13.38 -6.62
N ILE A 303 -3.97 13.35 -5.44
CA ILE A 303 -2.94 14.33 -5.03
C ILE A 303 -1.76 14.27 -6.00
N VAL A 304 -1.25 13.07 -6.30
CA VAL A 304 -0.14 12.87 -7.24
C VAL A 304 -0.51 13.37 -8.64
N PHE A 305 -1.72 13.08 -9.12
CA PHE A 305 -2.22 13.56 -10.41
C PHE A 305 -2.26 15.10 -10.48
N VAL A 306 -2.78 15.75 -9.44
CA VAL A 306 -2.79 17.22 -9.33
C VAL A 306 -1.38 17.79 -9.31
N ILE A 307 -0.45 17.18 -8.57
CA ILE A 307 0.95 17.62 -8.57
C ILE A 307 1.55 17.51 -9.97
N TYR A 308 1.28 16.44 -10.73
CA TYR A 308 1.76 16.31 -12.11
C TYR A 308 1.17 17.36 -13.07
N ILE A 309 -0.07 17.82 -12.84
CA ILE A 309 -0.63 18.95 -13.58
C ILE A 309 0.19 20.22 -13.31
N PHE A 310 0.53 20.50 -12.05
CA PHE A 310 1.40 21.63 -11.71
C PHE A 310 2.80 21.48 -12.31
N VAL A 311 3.41 20.29 -12.23
CA VAL A 311 4.71 19.99 -12.87
C VAL A 311 4.65 20.30 -14.36
N PHE A 312 3.58 19.87 -15.05
CA PHE A 312 3.38 20.16 -16.48
C PHE A 312 3.28 21.65 -16.76
N HIS A 313 2.50 22.39 -15.95
CA HIS A 313 2.32 23.83 -16.12
C HIS A 313 3.65 24.60 -15.92
N PHE A 314 4.39 24.31 -14.85
CA PHE A 314 5.69 24.94 -14.60
C PHE A 314 6.73 24.58 -15.66
N ALA A 315 6.78 23.31 -16.09
CA ALA A 315 7.69 22.90 -17.15
C ALA A 315 7.41 23.63 -18.48
N LYS A 316 6.13 23.80 -18.84
CA LYS A 316 5.72 24.56 -20.03
C LYS A 316 6.13 26.03 -19.92
N ARG A 317 5.98 26.64 -18.74
CA ARG A 317 6.40 28.03 -18.49
C ARG A 317 7.91 28.20 -18.62
N ASP A 318 8.69 27.25 -18.10
CA ASP A 318 10.15 27.27 -18.20
C ASP A 318 10.63 27.13 -19.65
N ASP A 319 10.00 26.25 -20.44
CA ASP A 319 10.29 26.09 -21.87
C ASP A 319 9.95 27.36 -22.67
N ALA A 320 8.82 28.01 -22.36
CA ALA A 320 8.42 29.26 -23.02
C ALA A 320 9.39 30.41 -22.72
N LYS A 321 9.84 30.55 -21.45
CA LYS A 321 10.85 31.55 -21.07
C LYS A 321 12.17 31.33 -21.82
N LYS A 322 12.60 30.07 -21.96
CA LYS A 322 13.84 29.72 -22.67
C LYS A 322 13.77 30.11 -24.14
N LYS A 323 12.66 29.79 -24.83
CA LYS A 323 12.44 30.19 -26.24
C LYS A 323 12.44 31.71 -26.42
N ASN A 324 11.78 32.45 -25.53
CA ASN A 324 11.75 33.91 -25.61
C ASN A 324 13.14 34.53 -25.41
N PHE A 325 13.96 33.95 -24.53
CA PHE A 325 15.34 34.39 -24.32
C PHE A 325 16.22 34.11 -25.54
N GLU A 326 16.11 32.93 -26.14
CA GLU A 326 16.83 32.56 -27.37
C GLU A 326 16.45 33.47 -28.55
N ASN A 327 15.15 33.72 -28.76
CA ASN A 327 14.65 34.62 -29.81
C ASN A 327 15.12 36.07 -29.59
N GLY A 328 15.18 36.55 -28.33
CA GLY A 328 15.70 37.87 -28.00
C GLY A 328 17.19 38.02 -28.31
N HIS A 329 17.97 36.95 -28.09
CA HIS A 329 19.39 36.94 -28.41
C HIS A 329 19.64 36.85 -29.93
N GLU A 330 18.82 36.12 -30.69
CA GLU A 330 18.90 36.10 -32.15
C GLU A 330 18.56 37.47 -32.75
N MET A 331 17.50 38.14 -32.29
CA MET A 331 17.18 39.51 -32.75
C MET A 331 18.32 40.51 -32.48
N ASN A 332 18.95 40.46 -31.30
CA ASN A 332 20.11 41.31 -31.00
C ASN A 332 21.32 41.01 -31.88
N LYS A 333 21.49 39.78 -32.39
CA LYS A 333 22.56 39.46 -33.36
C LYS A 333 22.25 40.00 -34.75
N THR A 334 20.98 40.03 -35.15
CA THR A 334 20.56 40.54 -36.47
C THR A 334 20.60 42.07 -36.56
N ILE A 335 20.41 42.79 -35.44
CA ILE A 335 20.43 44.27 -35.42
C ILE A 335 21.85 44.85 -35.45
N VAL A 336 22.89 44.04 -35.18
CA VAL A 336 24.30 44.50 -35.11
C VAL A 336 25.07 44.20 -36.42
N ILE A 337 24.38 44.02 -37.54
CA ILE A 337 24.95 43.81 -38.89
C ILE A 337 24.43 44.92 -39.81
#